data_AF-A0A9P5XQR4-F1
#
_entry.id   AF-A0A9P5XQR4-F1
#
_cell.length_a   1.000
_cell.length_b   1.000
_cell.length_c   1.000
_cell.angle_alpha   90.00
_cell.angle_beta   90.00
_cell.angle_gamma   90.00
#
_symmetry.space_group_name_H-M   'P 1'
#
loop_
_entity.id
_entity.type
_entity.pdbx_description
1 polymer ?
#
loop_
_entity_poly.entity_id
_entity_poly.type
_entity_poly.pdbx_seq_one_letter_code
_entity_poly.pdbx_strand_id
1 'polypeptide(L)'
;MGNQDIGKYIGVHRTTVARILKRFEKTADPYYVSPKLGRPRVFDNRETRIAAQMLAKTEAANVTEVVKQAFPEVSRHTIGRRLKEYGLVCRV
;
A
#
# COMPACT_ATOMS: atom_id res chain seq x y z
N MET A 1 -27.00 -30.41 -0.41
CA MET A 1 -25.56 -30.41 -0.11
C MET A 1 -25.33 -29.47 1.06
N GLY A 2 -24.86 -29.97 2.20
CA GLY A 2 -24.70 -29.16 3.41
C GLY A 2 -23.40 -28.37 3.43
N ASN A 3 -23.28 -27.38 4.32
CA ASN A 3 -22.05 -26.59 4.50
C ASN A 3 -20.81 -27.45 4.80
N GLN A 4 -21.00 -28.64 5.39
CA GLN A 4 -19.91 -29.60 5.64
C GLN A 4 -19.42 -30.25 4.34
N ASP A 5 -20.31 -30.59 3.43
CA ASP A 5 -19.96 -31.23 2.15
C ASP A 5 -19.23 -30.24 1.24
N ILE A 6 -19.72 -28.99 1.20
CA ILE A 6 -19.08 -27.88 0.48
C ILE A 6 -17.68 -27.62 1.06
N GLY A 7 -17.56 -27.58 2.39
CA GLY A 7 -16.28 -27.37 3.05
C GLY A 7 -15.26 -28.47 2.76
N LYS A 8 -15.68 -29.74 2.76
CA LYS A 8 -14.82 -30.89 2.41
C LYS A 8 -14.38 -30.85 0.94
N TYR A 9 -15.27 -30.48 0.02
CA TYR A 9 -14.97 -30.40 -1.41
C TYR A 9 -13.96 -29.29 -1.75
N ILE A 10 -14.09 -28.12 -1.10
CA ILE A 10 -13.27 -26.93 -1.37
C ILE A 10 -12.02 -26.85 -0.48
N GLY A 11 -11.92 -27.68 0.58
CA GLY A 11 -10.83 -27.65 1.54
C GLY A 11 -10.90 -26.49 2.53
N VAL A 12 -12.11 -26.02 2.85
CA VAL A 12 -12.36 -24.86 3.72
C VAL A 12 -13.25 -25.27 4.90
N HIS A 13 -12.97 -24.75 6.09
CA HIS A 13 -13.75 -25.10 7.28
C HIS A 13 -15.23 -24.68 7.15
N ARG A 14 -16.16 -25.54 7.62
CA ARG A 14 -17.62 -25.36 7.50
C ARG A 14 -18.15 -24.01 8.00
N THR A 15 -17.49 -23.41 9.00
CA THR A 15 -17.88 -22.09 9.53
C THR A 15 -17.53 -20.96 8.58
N THR A 16 -16.46 -21.10 7.80
CA THR A 16 -16.08 -20.12 6.76
C THR A 16 -17.11 -20.16 5.62
N VAL A 17 -17.52 -21.36 5.20
CA VAL A 17 -18.62 -21.53 4.21
C VAL A 17 -19.90 -20.84 4.69
N ALA A 18 -20.32 -21.11 5.93
CA ALA A 18 -21.52 -20.49 6.51
C ALA A 18 -21.42 -18.95 6.57
N ARG A 19 -20.25 -18.40 6.92
CA ARG A 19 -20.01 -16.95 6.95
C ARG A 19 -20.05 -16.31 5.56
N ILE A 20 -19.51 -17.00 4.55
CA ILE A 20 -19.53 -16.53 3.16
C ILE A 20 -20.96 -16.54 2.64
N LEU A 21 -21.70 -17.65 2.78
CA LEU A 21 -23.08 -17.77 2.30
C LEU A 21 -24.02 -16.76 2.95
N LYS A 22 -24.01 -16.66 4.29
CA LYS A 22 -24.82 -15.66 5.02
C LYS A 22 -24.56 -14.23 4.54
N ARG A 23 -23.34 -13.95 4.11
CA ARG A 23 -22.95 -12.63 3.66
C ARG A 23 -23.28 -12.39 2.19
N PHE A 24 -23.11 -13.41 1.36
CA PHE A 24 -23.53 -13.38 -0.03
C PHE A 24 -25.04 -13.18 -0.14
N GLU A 25 -25.85 -13.85 0.69
CA GLU A 25 -27.30 -13.62 0.78
C GLU A 25 -27.67 -12.15 1.05
N LYS A 26 -26.83 -11.42 1.80
CA LYS A 26 -27.05 -10.01 2.11
C LYS A 26 -26.58 -9.05 1.02
N THR A 27 -25.48 -9.37 0.34
CA THR A 27 -24.76 -8.43 -0.55
C THR A 27 -24.91 -8.76 -2.03
N ALA A 28 -25.28 -10.00 -2.36
CA ALA A 28 -25.19 -10.60 -3.69
C ALA A 28 -23.80 -10.47 -4.36
N ASP A 29 -22.76 -10.15 -3.59
CA ASP A 29 -21.41 -9.86 -4.07
C ASP A 29 -20.41 -10.83 -3.42
N PRO A 30 -19.77 -11.72 -4.19
CA PRO A 30 -18.76 -12.62 -3.65
C PRO A 30 -17.44 -11.91 -3.32
N TYR A 31 -17.22 -10.70 -3.82
CA TYR A 31 -16.00 -9.88 -3.64
C TYR A 31 -16.21 -8.69 -2.71
N TYR A 32 -17.25 -8.72 -1.87
CA TYR A 32 -17.67 -7.56 -1.08
C TYR A 32 -16.58 -6.98 -0.14
N VAL A 33 -15.52 -7.75 0.21
CA VAL A 33 -14.37 -7.22 0.98
C VAL A 33 -13.28 -6.74 0.04
N SER A 34 -13.11 -5.42 -0.01
CA SER A 34 -11.84 -4.86 -0.46
C SER A 34 -10.72 -5.27 0.51
N PRO A 35 -9.57 -5.74 0.01
CA PRO A 35 -8.41 -6.01 0.85
C PRO A 35 -8.10 -4.84 1.77
N LYS A 36 -7.76 -5.13 3.03
CA LYS A 36 -7.40 -4.07 3.98
C LYS A 36 -6.22 -3.29 3.42
N LEU A 37 -6.36 -1.97 3.35
CA LEU A 37 -5.25 -1.10 3.01
C LEU A 37 -4.13 -1.29 4.05
N GLY A 38 -2.88 -1.29 3.57
CA GLY A 38 -1.71 -1.38 4.44
C GLY A 38 -1.61 -0.18 5.39
N ARG A 39 -0.67 -0.25 6.34
CA ARG A 39 -0.38 0.87 7.24
C ARG A 39 -0.04 2.13 6.44
N PRO A 40 -0.54 3.31 6.85
CA PRO A 40 -0.14 4.59 6.25
C PRO A 40 1.38 4.70 6.17
N ARG A 41 1.86 5.21 5.03
CA ARG A 41 3.31 5.40 4.82
C ARG A 41 3.76 6.64 5.58
N VAL A 42 5.02 6.62 6.03
CA VAL A 42 5.63 7.74 6.76
C VAL A 42 5.82 8.96 5.87
N PHE A 43 6.04 8.76 4.56
CA PHE A 43 6.27 9.83 3.60
C PHE A 43 5.06 9.95 2.66
N ASP A 44 4.41 11.11 2.70
CA ASP A 44 3.19 11.39 1.98
C ASP A 44 3.44 11.88 0.54
N ASN A 45 2.39 11.88 -0.27
CA ASN A 45 2.42 12.33 -1.66
C ASN A 45 2.78 13.82 -1.77
N ARG A 46 2.34 14.65 -0.81
CA ARG A 46 2.70 16.08 -0.78
C ARG A 46 4.20 16.27 -0.57
N GLU A 47 4.76 15.58 0.42
CA GLU A 47 6.18 15.64 0.74
C GLU A 47 7.03 15.11 -0.42
N THR A 48 6.56 14.06 -1.09
CA THR A 48 7.18 13.51 -2.29
C THR A 48 7.25 14.55 -3.41
N ARG A 49 6.19 15.35 -3.61
CA ARG A 49 6.21 16.45 -4.60
C ARG A 49 7.19 17.55 -4.23
N ILE A 50 7.30 17.90 -2.95
CA ILE A 50 8.27 18.91 -2.47
C ILE A 50 9.70 18.40 -2.72
N ALA A 51 10.01 17.17 -2.32
CA ALA A 51 11.31 16.55 -2.58
C ALA A 51 11.65 16.49 -4.08
N ALA A 52 10.67 16.13 -4.91
CA ALA A 52 10.83 16.14 -6.36
C ALA A 52 11.10 17.55 -6.92
N GLN A 53 10.41 18.57 -6.42
CA GLN A 53 10.63 19.96 -6.83
C GLN A 53 12.03 20.45 -6.44
N MET A 54 12.52 20.12 -5.23
CA MET A 54 13.88 20.50 -4.81
C MET A 54 14.94 19.91 -5.74
N LEU A 55 14.79 18.64 -6.15
CA LEU A 55 15.68 18.02 -7.13
C LEU A 55 15.56 18.67 -8.52
N ALA A 56 14.33 18.93 -8.98
CA ALA A 56 14.08 19.52 -10.30
C ALA A 56 14.61 20.97 -10.41
N LYS A 57 14.54 21.73 -9.31
CA LYS A 57 15.09 23.09 -9.21
C LYS A 57 16.59 23.12 -8.88
N THR A 58 17.23 21.97 -8.75
CA THR A 58 18.64 21.84 -8.34
C THR A 58 18.96 22.48 -6.97
N GLU A 59 17.95 22.63 -6.10
CA GLU A 59 18.11 23.09 -4.71
C GLU A 59 18.79 21.99 -3.85
N ALA A 60 18.63 20.74 -4.25
CA ALA A 60 19.36 19.58 -3.74
C ALA A 60 19.90 18.75 -4.91
N ALA A 61 21.15 18.30 -4.82
CA ALA A 61 21.81 17.52 -5.86
C ALA A 61 21.42 16.03 -5.83
N ASN A 62 21.04 15.49 -4.67
CA ASN A 62 20.71 14.08 -4.48
C ASN A 62 19.75 13.87 -3.30
N VAL A 63 19.27 12.63 -3.12
CA VAL A 63 18.32 12.28 -2.05
C VAL A 63 18.90 12.52 -0.66
N THR A 64 20.21 12.33 -0.49
CA THR A 64 20.88 12.54 0.79
C THR A 64 20.82 14.01 1.21
N GLU A 65 20.95 14.94 0.28
CA GLU A 65 20.80 16.38 0.53
C GLU A 65 19.34 16.74 0.83
N VAL A 66 18.38 16.17 0.11
CA VAL A 66 16.95 16.35 0.39
C VAL A 66 16.60 15.92 1.83
N VAL A 67 17.13 14.78 2.28
CA VAL A 67 16.95 14.32 3.67
C VAL A 67 17.52 15.34 4.65
N LYS A 68 18.76 15.79 4.43
CA LYS A 68 19.43 16.73 5.34
C LYS A 68 18.74 18.09 5.42
N GLN A 69 18.22 18.59 4.30
CA GLN A 69 17.66 19.94 4.21
C GLN A 69 16.19 20.00 4.65
N ALA A 70 15.38 19.00 4.26
CA ALA A 70 13.91 19.11 4.37
C ALA A 70 13.24 18.02 5.20
N PHE A 71 13.82 16.81 5.27
CA PHE A 71 13.15 15.64 5.89
C PHE A 71 14.12 14.78 6.72
N PRO A 72 14.78 15.34 7.77
CA PRO A 72 15.79 14.63 8.55
C PRO A 72 15.24 13.41 9.31
N GLU A 73 13.93 13.40 9.59
CA GLU A 73 13.22 12.32 10.26
C GLU A 73 12.92 11.11 9.37
N VAL A 74 13.04 11.27 8.04
CA VAL A 74 12.71 10.23 7.08
C VAL A 74 13.99 9.61 6.52
N SER A 75 14.06 8.27 6.53
CA SER A 75 15.22 7.59 5.96
C SER A 75 15.38 7.90 4.46
N ARG A 76 16.63 8.10 4.04
CA ARG A 76 17.01 8.26 2.62
C ARG A 76 16.42 7.16 1.72
N HIS A 77 16.37 5.92 2.21
CA HIS A 77 15.80 4.79 1.47
C HIS A 77 14.29 4.94 1.26
N THR A 78 13.56 5.47 2.25
CA THR A 78 12.13 5.74 2.13
C THR A 78 11.87 6.80 1.05
N ILE A 79 12.59 7.91 1.09
CA ILE A 79 12.45 8.99 0.10
C ILE A 79 12.83 8.49 -1.30
N GLY A 80 13.96 7.79 -1.43
CA GLY A 80 14.40 7.23 -2.71
C GLY A 80 13.40 6.22 -3.30
N ARG A 81 12.78 5.37 -2.48
CA ARG A 81 11.72 4.46 -2.95
C ARG A 81 10.50 5.23 -3.44
N ARG A 82 10.07 6.27 -2.73
CA ARG A 82 8.91 7.08 -3.11
C ARG A 82 9.14 7.88 -4.37
N LEU A 83 10.31 8.49 -4.53
CA LEU A 83 10.64 9.21 -5.76
C LEU A 83 10.69 8.26 -6.97
N LYS A 84 11.18 7.02 -6.79
CA LYS A 84 11.10 5.98 -7.83
C LYS A 84 9.67 5.58 -8.18
N GLU A 85 8.77 5.45 -7.20
CA GLU A 85 7.33 5.21 -7.46
C GLU A 85 6.72 6.33 -8.33
N TYR A 86 7.25 7.55 -8.24
CA TYR A 86 6.87 8.71 -9.06
C TYR A 86 7.61 8.82 -10.40
N GLY A 87 8.43 7.82 -10.75
CA GLY A 87 9.18 7.80 -12.01
C GLY A 87 10.49 8.61 -11.99
N LEU A 88 10.92 9.12 -10.84
CA LEU A 88 12.18 9.84 -10.71
C LEU A 88 13.32 8.86 -10.39
N VAL A 89 14.29 8.77 -11.30
CA VAL A 89 15.53 8.02 -11.06
C VAL A 89 16.48 8.92 -10.28
N CYS A 90 16.34 8.92 -8.96
CA CYS A 90 17.27 9.63 -8.10
C CYS A 90 18.53 8.80 -7.89
N ARG A 91 19.71 9.39 -8.11
CA ARG A 91 20.97 8.83 -7.60
C ARG A 91 20.88 8.84 -6.06
N VAL A 92 21.03 7.65 -5.50
CA VAL A 92 20.89 7.34 -4.08
C VAL A 92 22.20 7.61 -3.36
#